data_AF-A0A7W3X463-F1
#
_entry.id   AF-A0A7W3X463-F1
#
_cell.length_a   1.000
_cell.length_b   1.000
_cell.length_c   1.000
_cell.angle_alpha   90.00
_cell.angle_beta   90.00
_cell.angle_gamma   90.00
#
_symmetry.space_group_name_H-M   'P 1'
#
loop_
_entity.id
_entity.type
_entity.pdbx_description
1 polymer ?
#
loop_
_entity_poly.entity_id
_entity_poly.type
_entity_poly.pdbx_seq_one_letter_code
_entity_poly.pdbx_strand_id
1 'polypeptide(L)'
;MTNLVLSGGGAKGAAYPGALAALDKHNLLDNIKTMSGSSAGGITAALLASGMTVDSFKQLSDEMDLISLLDSSNKNTKLVQTLSSEIGQVAKNSLPEKLGSLTQLLLNIIPRLGSDAVPLEKVLREESRKAVLGQIDAHPESLAYSAVSDIKLALTKGGEVTFSALDTLSHHIPQVKSLHITGTGMFKGRPQLVVFNASTAPNMGIARAAHISGSFPMVFKQVEHQMDFFKSTEGKGEKTHFQDGGVMLNVPVPELIDPQFSTSPIPTGESLILKFEGGGEDPIKGSIGSAIKDWVVGAPNTARSVLQNTGLNDFTKQTVVVPLKTEKGDFSDTFKGTLNFTMEDEIKDHLQTALFNAVNTHIETQATDRQEFVFSSPEAALLALDDKSLHSMKLQSELAEPLINFKSDSMAALSSVTVSILTANENNTSLTLTQDMQTAFSVLDGLANTPAKLDWLAAQLNQTDNSDWQQLLNASEVISASDSKVLNAAHEKAVEQDVQVIATSIIREQIYPSLYRQGQTDSNVALLRRVEHNLNRATSKQQVNDALDDIISNYEARHSLLSKPLSSTTIEMAKSAKL
;
A
#
# COMPACT_ATOMS: atom_id res chain seq x y z
N MET A 1 16.68 -2.85 5.39
CA MET A 1 15.31 -2.47 5.80
C MET A 1 15.04 -0.98 5.60
N THR A 2 14.10 -0.65 4.71
CA THR A 2 13.70 0.72 4.31
C THR A 2 12.18 0.91 4.33
N ASN A 3 11.39 -0.17 4.36
CA ASN A 3 9.94 -0.12 4.38
C ASN A 3 9.39 -0.83 5.63
N LEU A 4 8.37 -0.27 6.27
CA LEU A 4 7.64 -0.92 7.35
C LEU A 4 6.16 -1.06 6.96
N VAL A 5 5.67 -2.29 6.92
CA VAL A 5 4.29 -2.62 6.53
C VAL A 5 3.51 -3.12 7.73
N LEU A 6 2.44 -2.40 8.08
CA LEU A 6 1.61 -2.64 9.25
C LEU A 6 0.23 -3.14 8.84
N SER A 7 -0.05 -4.41 9.14
CA SER A 7 -1.32 -5.04 8.78
C SER A 7 -2.53 -4.50 9.57
N GLY A 8 -3.73 -4.62 9.02
CA GLY A 8 -4.95 -4.39 9.80
C GLY A 8 -5.18 -5.47 10.85
N GLY A 9 -5.64 -5.09 12.05
CA GLY A 9 -5.89 -6.05 13.13
C GLY A 9 -6.82 -5.57 14.25
N GLY A 10 -7.34 -4.34 14.18
CA GLY A 10 -8.11 -3.72 15.26
C GLY A 10 -7.27 -3.59 16.53
N ALA A 11 -7.83 -4.01 17.68
CA ALA A 11 -7.15 -3.90 18.97
C ALA A 11 -5.84 -4.71 19.08
N LYS A 12 -5.60 -5.68 18.18
CA LYS A 12 -4.31 -6.39 18.08
C LYS A 12 -3.13 -5.47 17.77
N GLY A 13 -3.39 -4.27 17.22
CA GLY A 13 -2.39 -3.23 17.00
C GLY A 13 -1.67 -2.77 18.28
N ALA A 14 -2.22 -3.06 19.47
CA ALA A 14 -1.55 -2.80 20.75
C ALA A 14 -0.19 -3.50 20.90
N ALA A 15 0.11 -4.51 20.07
CA ALA A 15 1.41 -5.16 20.02
C ALA A 15 2.49 -4.32 19.32
N TYR A 16 2.14 -3.41 18.41
CA TYR A 16 3.08 -2.68 17.55
C TYR A 16 4.19 -1.91 18.27
N PRO A 17 3.97 -1.28 19.45
CA PRO A 17 5.05 -0.66 20.21
C PRO A 17 6.25 -1.60 20.44
N GLY A 18 6.01 -2.89 20.60
CA GLY A 18 7.07 -3.90 20.72
C GLY A 18 7.97 -4.02 19.49
N ALA A 19 7.39 -4.01 18.28
CA ALA A 19 8.16 -4.03 17.04
C ALA A 19 9.00 -2.75 16.87
N LEU A 20 8.41 -1.60 17.20
CA LEU A 20 9.08 -0.31 17.10
C LEU A 20 10.25 -0.20 18.07
N ALA A 21 10.08 -0.66 19.31
CA ALA A 21 11.16 -0.72 20.29
C ALA A 21 12.31 -1.64 19.82
N ALA A 22 12.00 -2.73 19.11
CA ALA A 22 13.04 -3.59 18.53
C ALA A 22 13.79 -2.89 17.40
N LEU A 23 13.10 -2.16 16.52
CA LEU A 23 13.74 -1.37 15.46
C LEU A 23 14.61 -0.25 16.03
N ASP A 24 14.14 0.44 17.06
CA ASP A 24 14.86 1.52 17.74
C ASP A 24 16.14 1.02 18.41
N LYS A 25 16.08 -0.12 19.11
CA LYS A 25 17.25 -0.79 19.69
C LYS A 25 18.38 -1.04 18.69
N HIS A 26 18.04 -1.32 17.43
CA HIS A 26 19.00 -1.57 16.35
C HIS A 26 19.32 -0.32 15.51
N ASN A 27 18.82 0.85 15.91
CA ASN A 27 18.93 2.12 15.16
C ASN A 27 18.43 2.01 13.71
N LEU A 28 17.38 1.21 13.48
CA LEU A 28 16.84 0.96 12.15
C LEU A 28 15.69 1.90 11.79
N LEU A 29 15.08 2.60 12.75
CA LEU A 29 13.94 3.48 12.50
C LEU A 29 14.28 4.64 11.55
N ASP A 30 15.47 5.23 11.65
CA ASP A 30 15.92 6.31 10.75
C ASP A 30 16.16 5.82 9.31
N ASN A 31 16.43 4.53 9.14
CA ASN A 31 16.61 3.90 7.83
C ASN A 31 15.27 3.66 7.11
N ILE A 32 14.17 3.51 7.86
CA ILE A 32 12.84 3.42 7.26
C ILE A 32 12.55 4.71 6.50
N LYS A 33 12.12 4.59 5.25
CA LYS A 33 11.72 5.69 4.35
C LYS A 33 10.22 5.70 4.13
N THR A 34 9.61 4.53 4.06
CA THR A 34 8.18 4.39 3.77
C THR A 34 7.47 3.56 4.83
N MET A 35 6.33 4.06 5.28
CA MET A 35 5.38 3.39 6.17
C MET A 35 4.13 3.04 5.38
N SER A 36 3.68 1.79 5.46
CA SER A 36 2.43 1.35 4.82
C SER A 36 1.48 0.73 5.82
N GLY A 37 0.20 1.10 5.78
CA GLY A 37 -0.75 0.67 6.80
C GLY A 37 -2.17 0.45 6.28
N SER A 38 -2.87 -0.53 6.85
CA SER A 38 -4.26 -0.85 6.56
C SER A 38 -5.05 -0.96 7.86
N SER A 39 -6.28 -0.45 7.92
CA SER A 39 -7.10 -0.45 9.14
C SER A 39 -6.37 0.21 10.32
N ALA A 40 -6.34 -0.44 11.49
CA ALA A 40 -5.55 -0.04 12.65
C ALA A 40 -4.04 0.14 12.34
N GLY A 41 -3.50 -0.60 11.37
CA GLY A 41 -2.14 -0.40 10.86
C GLY A 41 -1.97 0.93 10.13
N GLY A 42 -3.02 1.43 9.45
CA GLY A 42 -3.03 2.75 8.81
C GLY A 42 -2.99 3.90 9.80
N ILE A 43 -3.68 3.75 10.94
CA ILE A 43 -3.62 4.70 12.06
C ILE A 43 -2.20 4.78 12.63
N THR A 44 -1.62 3.61 12.92
CA THR A 44 -0.26 3.50 13.45
C THR A 44 0.76 4.07 12.46
N ALA A 45 0.65 3.71 11.18
CA ALA A 45 1.52 4.20 10.12
C ALA A 45 1.45 5.74 9.99
N ALA A 46 0.26 6.34 10.05
CA ALA A 46 0.10 7.80 9.95
C ALA A 46 0.79 8.55 11.09
N LEU A 47 0.67 8.06 12.32
CA LEU A 47 1.31 8.67 13.49
C LEU A 47 2.83 8.55 13.40
N LEU A 48 3.36 7.36 13.09
CA LEU A 48 4.81 7.17 12.98
C LEU A 48 5.42 7.90 11.79
N ALA A 49 4.75 7.92 10.64
CA ALA A 49 5.20 8.63 9.45
C ALA A 49 5.29 10.15 9.68
N SER A 50 4.47 10.70 10.58
CA SER A 50 4.54 12.10 11.00
C SER A 50 5.78 12.44 11.85
N GLY A 51 6.62 11.46 12.18
CA GLY A 51 7.81 11.61 13.01
C GLY A 51 7.53 11.52 14.51
N MET A 52 6.40 10.90 14.90
CA MET A 52 6.12 10.59 16.30
C MET A 52 7.15 9.56 16.82
N THR A 53 7.71 9.83 17.99
CA THR A 53 8.68 8.92 18.63
C THR A 53 7.98 7.66 19.15
N VAL A 54 8.74 6.57 19.32
CA VAL A 54 8.21 5.30 19.84
C VAL A 54 7.59 5.48 21.22
N ASP A 55 8.23 6.26 22.10
CA ASP A 55 7.71 6.52 23.45
C ASP A 55 6.41 7.33 23.43
N SER A 56 6.34 8.36 22.59
CA SER A 56 5.10 9.15 22.43
C SER A 56 3.98 8.30 21.81
N PHE A 57 4.31 7.41 20.87
CA PHE A 57 3.35 6.48 20.30
C PHE A 57 2.90 5.44 21.32
N LYS A 58 3.79 4.88 22.14
CA LYS A 58 3.44 3.95 23.21
C LYS A 58 2.52 4.63 24.21
N GLN A 59 2.90 5.81 24.69
CA GLN A 59 2.06 6.60 25.59
C GLN A 59 0.69 6.88 24.98
N LEU A 60 0.64 7.36 23.74
CA LEU A 60 -0.62 7.60 23.03
C LEU A 60 -1.41 6.31 22.84
N SER A 61 -0.77 5.17 22.55
CA SER A 61 -1.44 3.87 22.36
C SER A 61 -1.97 3.29 23.68
N ASP A 62 -1.28 3.54 24.79
CA ASP A 62 -1.67 3.09 26.13
C ASP A 62 -2.81 3.99 26.67
N GLU A 63 -2.72 5.30 26.43
CA GLU A 63 -3.70 6.32 26.82
C GLU A 63 -4.90 6.43 25.86
N MET A 64 -4.75 6.02 24.60
CA MET A 64 -5.84 5.93 23.62
C MET A 64 -6.80 4.84 24.07
N ASP A 65 -7.76 5.25 24.87
CA ASP A 65 -9.00 4.52 24.97
C ASP A 65 -9.74 4.69 23.63
N LEU A 66 -9.46 3.81 22.66
CA LEU A 66 -10.16 3.76 21.38
C LEU A 66 -11.68 3.77 21.58
N ILE A 67 -12.16 3.28 22.73
CA ILE A 67 -13.57 3.25 23.15
C ILE A 67 -14.12 4.65 23.44
N SER A 68 -13.32 5.54 24.04
CA SER A 68 -13.70 6.94 24.26
C SER A 68 -13.73 7.75 22.96
N LEU A 69 -12.86 7.39 21.99
CA LEU A 69 -12.84 7.98 20.65
C LEU A 69 -13.97 7.44 19.74
N LEU A 70 -14.61 6.35 20.16
CA LEU A 70 -15.76 5.69 19.56
C LEU A 70 -17.11 6.20 20.09
N ASP A 71 -17.15 6.87 21.25
CA ASP A 71 -18.36 7.43 21.82
C ASP A 71 -18.77 8.72 21.06
N SER A 72 -19.75 8.60 20.17
CA SER A 72 -20.30 9.75 19.47
C SER A 72 -21.03 10.73 20.40
N SER A 73 -20.93 12.02 20.12
CA SER A 73 -21.67 13.08 20.79
C SER A 73 -23.14 13.21 20.34
N ASN A 74 -23.77 12.18 19.77
CA ASN A 74 -25.10 12.30 19.16
C ASN A 74 -26.24 11.91 20.12
N LYS A 75 -27.03 12.92 20.52
CA LYS A 75 -28.24 12.83 21.36
C LYS A 75 -29.44 12.15 20.64
N ASN A 76 -29.27 10.95 20.10
CA ASN A 76 -30.41 10.11 19.68
C ASN A 76 -30.57 8.90 20.60
N THR A 77 -30.75 9.21 21.88
CA THR A 77 -30.99 8.29 23.00
C THR A 77 -32.27 7.46 22.90
N LYS A 78 -33.13 7.68 21.89
CA LYS A 78 -34.45 7.01 21.82
C LYS A 78 -34.41 5.60 21.25
N LEU A 79 -33.56 5.29 20.27
CA LEU A 79 -33.51 3.95 19.63
C LEU A 79 -32.81 2.91 20.53
N VAL A 80 -31.78 3.34 21.27
CA VAL A 80 -31.02 2.50 22.21
C VAL A 80 -31.82 2.23 23.50
N GLN A 81 -32.63 3.18 23.96
CA GLN A 81 -33.51 3.00 25.12
C GLN A 81 -34.67 2.02 24.83
N THR A 82 -35.20 1.96 23.62
CA THR A 82 -36.22 0.97 23.23
C THR A 82 -35.65 -0.44 23.10
N LEU A 83 -34.45 -0.60 22.50
CA LEU A 83 -33.83 -1.92 22.38
C LEU A 83 -33.32 -2.48 23.72
N SER A 84 -32.78 -1.63 24.61
CA SER A 84 -32.31 -2.06 25.93
C SER A 84 -33.44 -2.42 26.90
N SER A 85 -34.62 -1.80 26.77
CA SER A 85 -35.80 -2.16 27.58
C SER A 85 -36.45 -3.48 27.13
N GLU A 86 -36.45 -3.78 25.83
CA GLU A 86 -36.94 -5.07 25.31
C GLU A 86 -35.97 -6.23 25.61
N ILE A 87 -34.66 -6.03 25.46
CA ILE A 87 -33.64 -7.04 25.79
C ILE A 87 -33.54 -7.24 27.31
N GLY A 88 -33.67 -6.17 28.11
CA GLY A 88 -33.63 -6.23 29.57
C GLY A 88 -34.79 -6.99 30.22
N GLN A 89 -35.97 -7.04 29.57
CA GLN A 89 -37.09 -7.87 30.04
C GLN A 89 -36.96 -9.35 29.62
N VAL A 90 -36.36 -9.63 28.46
CA VAL A 90 -36.20 -11.01 27.96
C VAL A 90 -34.98 -11.71 28.56
N ALA A 91 -33.94 -10.97 28.94
CA ALA A 91 -32.69 -11.52 29.49
C ALA A 91 -32.79 -12.05 30.93
N LYS A 92 -33.83 -11.67 31.70
CA LYS A 92 -33.91 -12.05 33.13
C LYS A 92 -34.41 -13.46 33.42
N ASN A 93 -35.08 -14.12 32.47
CA ASN A 93 -35.80 -15.36 32.78
C ASN A 93 -35.36 -16.62 32.01
N SER A 94 -34.41 -16.54 31.06
CA SER A 94 -34.19 -17.70 30.14
C SER A 94 -32.76 -17.98 29.66
N LEU A 95 -31.70 -17.39 30.25
CA LEU A 95 -30.33 -17.61 29.77
C LEU A 95 -29.46 -18.42 30.76
N PRO A 96 -28.89 -19.58 30.35
CA PRO A 96 -27.97 -20.36 31.19
C PRO A 96 -26.65 -19.62 31.44
N GLU A 97 -26.08 -19.79 32.64
CA GLU A 97 -24.85 -19.12 33.15
C GLU A 97 -23.57 -19.28 32.30
N LYS A 98 -23.57 -20.10 31.23
CA LYS A 98 -22.37 -20.42 30.42
C LYS A 98 -22.13 -19.57 29.17
N LEU A 99 -22.78 -18.41 29.04
CA LEU A 99 -22.64 -17.48 27.89
C LEU A 99 -22.04 -16.11 28.24
N GLY A 100 -21.37 -15.98 29.38
CA GLY A 100 -20.97 -14.70 30.00
C GLY A 100 -20.00 -13.79 29.23
N SER A 101 -19.25 -14.29 28.25
CA SER A 101 -18.28 -13.46 27.50
C SER A 101 -18.89 -12.80 26.25
N LEU A 102 -19.68 -13.53 25.46
CA LEU A 102 -20.18 -13.05 24.17
C LEU A 102 -21.33 -12.03 24.31
N THR A 103 -22.20 -12.23 25.31
CA THR A 103 -23.33 -11.35 25.58
C THR A 103 -22.89 -10.02 26.20
N GLN A 104 -21.91 -10.02 27.10
CA GLN A 104 -21.33 -8.77 27.64
C GLN A 104 -20.63 -7.94 26.54
N LEU A 105 -19.91 -8.60 25.64
CA LEU A 105 -19.21 -7.93 24.53
C LEU A 105 -20.21 -7.36 23.50
N LEU A 106 -21.25 -8.12 23.13
CA LEU A 106 -22.33 -7.63 22.27
C LEU A 106 -23.11 -6.46 22.90
N LEU A 107 -23.41 -6.53 24.21
CA LEU A 107 -24.05 -5.42 24.93
C LEU A 107 -23.16 -4.17 25.01
N ASN A 108 -21.83 -4.32 24.98
CA ASN A 108 -20.88 -3.20 24.94
C ASN A 108 -20.70 -2.62 23.53
N ILE A 109 -20.92 -3.40 22.46
CA ILE A 109 -20.76 -2.95 21.06
C ILE A 109 -22.07 -2.37 20.49
N ILE A 110 -23.24 -2.95 20.83
CA ILE A 110 -24.56 -2.53 20.30
C ILE A 110 -24.87 -1.03 20.46
N PRO A 111 -24.57 -0.37 21.60
CA PRO A 111 -24.80 1.07 21.77
C PRO A 111 -23.90 1.95 20.88
N ARG A 112 -22.82 1.37 20.32
CA ARG A 112 -21.70 2.06 19.68
C ARG A 112 -21.65 1.87 18.16
N LEU A 113 -22.57 1.07 17.59
CA LEU A 113 -22.69 0.85 16.16
C LEU A 113 -23.12 2.16 15.46
N GLY A 114 -22.29 2.65 14.54
CA GLY A 114 -22.62 3.80 13.68
C GLY A 114 -22.25 5.17 14.23
N SER A 115 -21.29 5.26 15.16
CA SER A 115 -20.70 6.54 15.57
C SER A 115 -19.93 7.20 14.41
N ASP A 116 -20.03 8.53 14.31
CA ASP A 116 -19.13 9.30 13.45
C ASP A 116 -17.77 9.36 14.17
N ALA A 117 -16.70 8.71 13.66
CA ALA A 117 -15.37 8.67 14.30
C ALA A 117 -14.56 9.99 14.19
N VAL A 118 -15.29 11.11 14.25
CA VAL A 118 -14.79 12.49 14.34
C VAL A 118 -13.78 12.71 15.48
N PRO A 119 -13.90 12.07 16.67
CA PRO A 119 -12.90 12.20 17.73
C PRO A 119 -11.53 11.64 17.34
N LEU A 120 -11.49 10.48 16.64
CA LEU A 120 -10.25 9.86 16.18
C LEU A 120 -9.54 10.71 15.14
N GLU A 121 -10.27 11.19 14.12
CA GLU A 121 -9.69 12.06 13.08
C GLU A 121 -9.08 13.34 13.68
N LYS A 122 -9.74 13.91 14.70
CA LYS A 122 -9.23 15.08 15.42
C LYS A 122 -7.92 14.77 16.17
N VAL A 123 -7.86 13.68 16.94
CA VAL A 123 -6.64 13.28 17.66
C VAL A 123 -5.50 13.02 16.69
N LEU A 124 -5.74 12.25 15.62
CA LEU A 124 -4.72 11.97 14.60
C LEU A 124 -4.20 13.25 13.95
N ARG A 125 -5.09 14.20 13.66
CA ARG A 125 -4.70 15.50 13.11
C ARG A 125 -3.86 16.33 14.08
N GLU A 126 -4.24 16.38 15.36
CA GLU A 126 -3.53 17.17 16.36
C GLU A 126 -2.15 16.58 16.67
N GLU A 127 -2.07 15.27 16.87
CA GLU A 127 -0.82 14.57 17.20
C GLU A 127 0.14 14.52 16.02
N SER A 128 -0.34 14.25 14.80
CA SER A 128 0.54 14.28 13.61
C SER A 128 1.07 15.68 13.33
N ARG A 129 0.25 16.72 13.47
CA ARG A 129 0.70 18.11 13.32
C ARG A 129 1.75 18.48 14.36
N LYS A 130 1.54 18.08 15.62
CA LYS A 130 2.48 18.32 16.72
C LYS A 130 3.82 17.61 16.44
N ALA A 131 3.79 16.35 16.01
CA ALA A 131 4.98 15.59 15.66
C ALA A 131 5.76 16.25 14.52
N VAL A 132 5.10 16.58 13.40
CA VAL A 132 5.76 17.22 12.25
C VAL A 132 6.38 18.56 12.63
N LEU A 133 5.65 19.43 13.33
CA LEU A 133 6.18 20.71 13.77
C LEU A 133 7.40 20.54 14.69
N GLY A 134 7.33 19.59 15.63
CA GLY A 134 8.45 19.26 16.52
C GLY A 134 9.68 18.77 15.76
N GLN A 135 9.48 17.95 14.72
CA GLN A 135 10.59 17.49 13.88
C GLN A 135 11.21 18.61 13.03
N ILE A 136 10.40 19.52 12.48
CA ILE A 136 10.90 20.69 11.76
C ILE A 136 11.67 21.63 12.72
N ASP A 137 11.20 21.82 13.95
CA ASP A 137 11.89 22.62 14.97
C ASP A 137 13.22 21.98 15.41
N ALA A 138 13.31 20.64 15.42
CA ALA A 138 14.53 19.91 15.71
C ALA A 138 15.57 19.94 14.58
N HIS A 139 15.15 20.28 13.34
CA HIS A 139 15.99 20.33 12.14
C HIS A 139 15.92 21.72 11.49
N PRO A 140 16.44 22.79 12.14
CA PRO A 140 16.32 24.16 11.65
C PRO A 140 16.96 24.38 10.27
N GLU A 141 17.94 23.57 9.88
CA GLU A 141 18.55 23.56 8.54
C GLU A 141 17.55 23.24 7.43
N SER A 142 16.50 22.47 7.72
CA SER A 142 15.45 22.14 6.75
C SER A 142 14.65 23.38 6.30
N LEU A 143 14.66 24.46 7.09
CA LEU A 143 13.99 25.73 6.75
C LEU A 143 14.70 26.51 5.65
N ALA A 144 15.90 26.09 5.23
CA ALA A 144 16.55 26.63 4.04
C ALA A 144 15.77 26.32 2.76
N TYR A 145 14.93 25.27 2.79
CA TYR A 145 14.07 24.87 1.67
C TYR A 145 12.70 25.55 1.80
N SER A 146 12.31 26.34 0.78
CA SER A 146 11.05 27.10 0.80
C SER A 146 9.82 26.22 1.02
N ALA A 147 9.80 25.04 0.40
CA ALA A 147 8.70 24.08 0.56
C ALA A 147 8.49 23.65 2.03
N VAL A 148 9.57 23.42 2.77
CA VAL A 148 9.50 23.07 4.21
C VAL A 148 8.99 24.25 5.03
N SER A 149 9.47 25.47 4.73
CA SER A 149 8.99 26.69 5.39
C SER A 149 7.49 26.93 5.16
N ASP A 150 7.01 26.71 3.93
CA ASP A 150 5.59 26.86 3.59
C ASP A 150 4.72 25.82 4.31
N ILE A 151 5.17 24.57 4.40
CA ILE A 151 4.52 23.51 5.18
C ILE A 151 4.42 23.92 6.65
N LYS A 152 5.54 24.36 7.28
CA LYS A 152 5.54 24.80 8.68
C LYS A 152 4.54 25.93 8.92
N LEU A 153 4.50 26.92 8.02
CA LEU A 153 3.58 28.05 8.12
C LEU A 153 2.11 27.60 8.02
N ALA A 154 1.79 26.70 7.07
CA ALA A 154 0.45 26.16 6.90
C ALA A 154 -0.01 25.39 8.14
N LEU A 155 0.86 24.53 8.69
CA LEU A 155 0.57 23.74 9.90
C LEU A 155 0.40 24.64 11.13
N THR A 156 1.23 25.68 11.29
CA THR A 156 1.11 26.64 12.41
C THR A 156 -0.21 27.42 12.35
N LYS A 157 -0.75 27.66 11.15
CA LYS A 157 -2.08 28.30 10.96
C LYS A 157 -3.25 27.33 11.17
N GLY A 158 -2.98 26.09 11.59
CA GLY A 158 -3.99 25.07 11.84
C GLY A 158 -4.28 24.15 10.64
N GLY A 159 -3.46 24.20 9.59
CA GLY A 159 -3.52 23.26 8.47
C GLY A 159 -3.30 21.81 8.91
N GLU A 160 -3.69 20.89 8.03
CA GLU A 160 -3.55 19.45 8.25
C GLU A 160 -2.29 18.91 7.59
N VAL A 161 -1.72 17.83 8.13
CA VAL A 161 -0.62 17.13 7.49
C VAL A 161 -1.16 16.31 6.31
N THR A 162 -0.64 16.55 5.11
CA THR A 162 -1.03 15.86 3.88
C THR A 162 0.02 14.84 3.44
N PHE A 163 -0.32 13.95 2.50
CA PHE A 163 0.63 13.01 1.92
C PHE A 163 1.79 13.72 1.20
N SER A 164 1.50 14.77 0.44
CA SER A 164 2.54 15.59 -0.23
C SER A 164 3.46 16.29 0.76
N ALA A 165 2.93 16.73 1.91
CA ALA A 165 3.74 17.34 2.96
C ALA A 165 4.70 16.32 3.59
N LEU A 166 4.22 15.11 3.92
CA LEU A 166 5.08 14.04 4.44
C LEU A 166 6.18 13.67 3.45
N ASP A 167 5.83 13.50 2.18
CA ASP A 167 6.77 13.13 1.13
C ASP A 167 7.83 14.23 0.91
N THR A 168 7.43 15.50 0.89
CA THR A 168 8.40 16.62 0.82
C THR A 168 9.33 16.63 2.02
N LEU A 169 8.79 16.45 3.24
CA LEU A 169 9.56 16.50 4.47
C LEU A 169 10.53 15.32 4.61
N SER A 170 10.16 14.11 4.18
CA SER A 170 10.99 12.91 4.33
C SER A 170 12.32 12.97 3.57
N HIS A 171 12.41 13.82 2.54
CA HIS A 171 13.66 14.08 1.82
C HIS A 171 14.68 14.87 2.65
N HIS A 172 14.22 15.62 3.66
CA HIS A 172 15.05 16.53 4.45
C HIS A 172 15.11 16.17 5.93
N ILE A 173 14.11 15.46 6.45
CA ILE A 173 13.98 15.11 7.87
C ILE A 173 13.82 13.58 7.96
N PRO A 174 14.88 12.85 8.33
CA PRO A 174 14.87 11.39 8.32
C PRO A 174 13.76 10.75 9.15
N GLN A 175 13.32 11.40 10.23
CA GLN A 175 12.28 10.89 11.13
C GLN A 175 10.87 10.97 10.52
N VAL A 176 10.65 11.86 9.54
CA VAL A 176 9.39 11.95 8.79
C VAL A 176 9.47 10.98 7.60
N LYS A 177 8.39 10.22 7.37
CA LYS A 177 8.36 9.11 6.41
C LYS A 177 7.29 9.32 5.35
N SER A 178 7.50 8.83 4.14
CA SER A 178 6.42 8.70 3.15
C SER A 178 5.40 7.67 3.64
N LEU A 179 4.13 7.88 3.30
CA LEU A 179 3.00 7.14 3.88
C LEU A 179 2.08 6.58 2.82
N HIS A 180 1.80 5.27 2.89
CA HIS A 180 0.78 4.60 2.11
C HIS A 180 -0.32 4.06 3.02
N ILE A 181 -1.57 4.38 2.70
CA ILE A 181 -2.74 3.87 3.43
C ILE A 181 -3.70 3.22 2.44
N THR A 182 -4.14 2.00 2.71
CA THR A 182 -5.17 1.34 1.91
C THR A 182 -6.57 1.60 2.46
N GLY A 183 -7.56 1.75 1.59
CA GLY A 183 -8.98 1.85 1.89
C GLY A 183 -9.80 0.95 0.96
N THR A 184 -11.07 0.74 1.28
CA THR A 184 -12.00 0.01 0.40
C THR A 184 -13.11 0.93 -0.06
N GLY A 185 -13.13 1.33 -1.33
CA GLY A 185 -14.20 2.13 -1.92
C GLY A 185 -15.37 1.26 -2.41
N MET A 186 -16.60 1.67 -2.16
CA MET A 186 -17.80 0.95 -2.63
C MET A 186 -18.36 1.58 -3.91
N PHE A 187 -18.20 0.91 -5.06
CA PHE A 187 -18.66 1.38 -6.36
C PHE A 187 -19.77 0.47 -6.90
N LYS A 188 -20.98 1.00 -7.09
CA LYS A 188 -22.17 0.23 -7.52
C LYS A 188 -22.39 -1.05 -6.68
N GLY A 189 -22.13 -0.97 -5.37
CA GLY A 189 -22.25 -2.09 -4.44
C GLY A 189 -21.08 -3.10 -4.46
N ARG A 190 -19.98 -2.79 -5.15
CA ARG A 190 -18.77 -3.63 -5.21
C ARG A 190 -17.62 -2.97 -4.46
N PRO A 191 -16.90 -3.70 -3.58
CA PRO A 191 -15.70 -3.19 -2.95
C PRO A 191 -14.54 -3.13 -3.95
N GLN A 192 -13.80 -2.02 -3.95
CA GLN A 192 -12.57 -1.82 -4.71
C GLN A 192 -11.47 -1.35 -3.78
N LEU A 193 -10.25 -1.86 -3.99
CA LEU A 193 -9.08 -1.40 -3.25
C LEU A 193 -8.75 0.04 -3.70
N VAL A 194 -8.60 0.93 -2.74
CA VAL A 194 -8.12 2.29 -2.95
C VAL A 194 -6.85 2.46 -2.13
N VAL A 195 -5.91 3.22 -2.67
CA VAL A 195 -4.62 3.50 -2.04
C VAL A 195 -4.52 5.00 -1.95
N PHE A 196 -4.13 5.49 -0.78
CA PHE A 196 -3.87 6.89 -0.51
C PHE A 196 -2.37 7.04 -0.24
N ASN A 197 -1.71 7.83 -1.09
CA ASN A 197 -0.29 8.18 -0.98
C ASN A 197 -0.04 9.53 -1.68
N ALA A 198 1.22 9.96 -1.78
CA ALA A 198 1.59 11.24 -2.38
C ALA A 198 1.25 11.33 -3.89
N SER A 199 1.23 10.22 -4.63
CA SER A 199 0.90 10.22 -6.06
C SER A 199 -0.62 10.21 -6.32
N THR A 200 -1.38 9.44 -5.54
CA THR A 200 -2.82 9.23 -5.74
C THR A 200 -3.70 10.24 -5.00
N ALA A 201 -3.23 10.74 -3.86
CA ALA A 201 -3.99 11.64 -2.99
C ALA A 201 -3.08 12.70 -2.30
N PRO A 202 -2.26 13.46 -3.05
CA PRO A 202 -1.24 14.36 -2.48
C PRO A 202 -1.78 15.33 -1.44
N ASN A 203 -2.93 15.95 -1.73
CA ASN A 203 -3.52 17.01 -0.90
C ASN A 203 -4.46 16.48 0.21
N MET A 204 -4.63 15.17 0.30
CA MET A 204 -5.50 14.55 1.30
C MET A 204 -4.81 14.55 2.66
N GLY A 205 -5.54 14.97 3.71
CA GLY A 205 -5.06 14.89 5.08
C GLY A 205 -4.85 13.44 5.52
N ILE A 206 -3.69 13.13 6.09
CA ILE A 206 -3.34 11.75 6.49
C ILE A 206 -4.26 11.23 7.61
N ALA A 207 -4.75 12.12 8.47
CA ALA A 207 -5.72 11.79 9.52
C ALA A 207 -7.05 11.32 8.92
N ARG A 208 -7.50 11.96 7.84
CA ARG A 208 -8.71 11.57 7.11
C ARG A 208 -8.54 10.21 6.43
N ALA A 209 -7.39 9.97 5.80
CA ALA A 209 -7.10 8.69 5.15
C ALA A 209 -7.00 7.54 6.17
N ALA A 210 -6.33 7.76 7.31
CA ALA A 210 -6.27 6.78 8.40
C ALA A 210 -7.64 6.49 9.00
N HIS A 211 -8.48 7.52 9.18
CA HIS A 211 -9.85 7.35 9.64
C HIS A 211 -10.71 6.55 8.64
N ILE A 212 -10.59 6.84 7.33
CA ILE A 212 -11.24 6.05 6.28
C ILE A 212 -10.76 4.60 6.34
N SER A 213 -9.45 4.39 6.41
CA SER A 213 -8.86 3.05 6.46
C SER A 213 -9.29 2.25 7.68
N GLY A 214 -9.48 2.88 8.83
CA GLY A 214 -9.93 2.25 10.07
C GLY A 214 -11.44 2.14 10.24
N SER A 215 -12.26 2.53 9.25
CA SER A 215 -13.72 2.53 9.33
C SER A 215 -14.33 1.12 9.17
N PHE A 216 -14.03 0.24 10.12
CA PHE A 216 -14.40 -1.18 10.09
C PHE A 216 -15.92 -1.36 9.94
N PRO A 217 -16.40 -2.14 8.94
CA PRO A 217 -17.83 -2.38 8.76
C PRO A 217 -18.50 -2.86 10.04
N MET A 218 -19.73 -2.42 10.28
CA MET A 218 -20.53 -2.62 11.51
C MET A 218 -20.13 -1.73 12.69
N VAL A 219 -18.84 -1.55 13.00
CA VAL A 219 -18.42 -0.74 14.17
C VAL A 219 -18.54 0.76 13.87
N PHE A 220 -18.09 1.19 12.69
CA PHE A 220 -18.07 2.60 12.29
C PHE A 220 -19.03 2.87 11.14
N LYS A 221 -19.53 4.11 11.07
CA LYS A 221 -20.27 4.58 9.89
C LYS A 221 -19.32 4.71 8.70
N GLN A 222 -19.78 4.31 7.52
CA GLN A 222 -19.03 4.51 6.28
C GLN A 222 -18.71 6.00 6.10
N VAL A 223 -17.46 6.27 5.74
CA VAL A 223 -16.98 7.63 5.53
C VAL A 223 -17.27 8.03 4.08
N GLU A 224 -18.03 9.10 3.88
CA GLU A 224 -18.17 9.71 2.56
C GLU A 224 -16.92 10.56 2.26
N HIS A 225 -16.30 10.31 1.11
CA HIS A 225 -15.26 11.18 0.59
C HIS A 225 -15.39 11.30 -0.93
N GLN A 226 -15.00 12.45 -1.46
CA GLN A 226 -15.00 12.72 -2.88
C GLN A 226 -13.54 12.70 -3.33
N MET A 227 -13.20 11.75 -4.21
CA MET A 227 -11.88 11.71 -4.82
C MET A 227 -11.90 12.54 -6.10
N ASP A 228 -10.87 13.37 -6.30
CA ASP A 228 -10.78 14.24 -7.49
C ASP A 228 -10.58 13.47 -8.80
N PHE A 229 -10.09 12.23 -8.73
CA PHE A 229 -9.87 11.35 -9.89
C PHE A 229 -11.12 10.64 -10.39
N PHE A 230 -12.16 10.45 -9.56
CA PHE A 230 -13.45 9.90 -9.98
C PHE A 230 -14.40 11.03 -10.40
N LYS A 231 -14.07 11.70 -11.50
CA LYS A 231 -15.00 12.65 -12.14
C LYS A 231 -16.05 11.86 -12.91
N SER A 232 -17.31 12.01 -12.54
CA SER A 232 -18.41 11.55 -13.39
C SER A 232 -18.37 12.32 -14.73
N THR A 233 -18.99 11.76 -15.76
CA THR A 233 -19.17 12.37 -17.09
C THR A 233 -19.87 13.74 -17.06
N GLU A 234 -20.33 14.20 -15.90
CA GLU A 234 -21.00 15.49 -15.67
C GLU A 234 -20.15 16.50 -14.86
N GLY A 235 -18.86 16.25 -14.64
CA GLY A 235 -17.93 17.24 -14.07
C GLY A 235 -18.09 17.49 -12.57
N LYS A 236 -18.89 16.69 -11.86
CA LYS A 236 -18.95 16.63 -10.39
C LYS A 236 -18.40 15.28 -9.93
N GLY A 237 -17.47 15.28 -8.96
CA GLY A 237 -16.88 14.04 -8.44
C GLY A 237 -17.95 13.15 -7.82
N GLU A 238 -17.89 11.84 -8.08
CA GLU A 238 -18.86 10.88 -7.54
C GLU A 238 -18.60 10.71 -6.03
N LYS A 239 -19.61 10.99 -5.20
CA LYS A 239 -19.54 10.73 -3.75
C LYS A 239 -19.43 9.23 -3.55
N THR A 240 -18.27 8.77 -3.10
CA THR A 240 -18.00 7.35 -2.87
C THR A 240 -18.05 7.06 -1.37
N HIS A 241 -18.74 5.99 -0.99
CA HIS A 241 -18.71 5.48 0.37
C HIS A 241 -17.46 4.61 0.54
N PHE A 242 -16.65 4.93 1.54
CA PHE A 242 -15.49 4.13 1.89
C PHE A 242 -15.75 3.25 3.11
N GLN A 243 -15.04 2.11 3.13
CA GLN A 243 -14.95 1.14 4.20
C GLN A 243 -13.46 0.91 4.53
N ASP A 244 -13.24 0.19 5.62
CA ASP A 244 -11.91 -0.20 6.11
C ASP A 244 -11.02 -0.84 5.02
N GLY A 245 -9.75 -0.44 4.99
CA GLY A 245 -8.77 -0.93 4.01
C GLY A 245 -8.48 -2.43 4.14
N GLY A 246 -8.59 -2.96 5.35
CA GLY A 246 -8.43 -4.36 5.69
C GLY A 246 -9.55 -5.24 5.15
N VAL A 247 -10.63 -4.65 4.61
CA VAL A 247 -11.70 -5.37 3.88
C VAL A 247 -11.19 -5.90 2.54
N MET A 248 -10.30 -5.18 1.84
CA MET A 248 -9.75 -5.59 0.54
C MET A 248 -8.28 -6.02 0.61
N LEU A 249 -7.45 -5.33 1.37
CA LEU A 249 -6.03 -5.66 1.51
C LEU A 249 -5.58 -5.39 2.95
N ASN A 250 -5.33 -6.46 3.70
CA ASN A 250 -5.01 -6.34 5.12
C ASN A 250 -3.52 -6.14 5.36
N VAL A 251 -2.66 -6.57 4.44
CA VAL A 251 -1.20 -6.38 4.50
C VAL A 251 -0.79 -5.56 3.27
N PRO A 252 -0.67 -4.22 3.42
CA PRO A 252 -0.47 -3.33 2.28
C PRO A 252 1.01 -3.23 1.92
N VAL A 253 1.57 -4.30 1.36
CA VAL A 253 2.93 -4.28 0.81
C VAL A 253 2.94 -3.36 -0.41
N PRO A 254 3.75 -2.29 -0.45
CA PRO A 254 3.81 -1.36 -1.58
C PRO A 254 3.95 -2.07 -2.92
N GLU A 255 4.84 -3.06 -2.98
CA GLU A 255 5.15 -3.83 -4.19
C GLU A 255 3.95 -4.67 -4.68
N LEU A 256 2.98 -4.98 -3.83
CA LEU A 256 1.72 -5.65 -4.21
C LEU A 256 0.62 -4.65 -4.63
N ILE A 257 0.81 -3.37 -4.31
CA ILE A 257 -0.16 -2.30 -4.51
C ILE A 257 0.16 -1.52 -5.79
N ASP A 258 1.43 -1.15 -5.91
CA ASP A 258 2.02 -0.37 -6.99
C ASP A 258 3.40 -0.99 -7.29
N PRO A 259 3.53 -1.79 -8.37
CA PRO A 259 4.78 -2.44 -8.72
C PRO A 259 5.83 -1.37 -9.06
N GLN A 260 6.70 -1.03 -8.11
CA GLN A 260 7.81 -0.14 -8.41
C GLN A 260 8.84 -0.89 -9.25
N PHE A 261 9.07 -0.39 -10.47
CA PHE A 261 10.10 -0.96 -11.33
C PHE A 261 11.46 -0.45 -10.87
N SER A 262 12.19 -1.31 -10.16
CA SER A 262 13.57 -1.03 -9.79
C SER A 262 14.44 -0.85 -11.03
N THR A 263 15.33 0.13 -10.99
CA THR A 263 16.36 0.33 -12.02
C THR A 263 17.47 -0.74 -11.93
N SER A 264 17.49 -1.53 -10.86
CA SER A 264 18.43 -2.63 -10.60
C SER A 264 17.72 -3.95 -10.25
N PRO A 265 18.23 -5.10 -10.70
CA PRO A 265 17.79 -6.41 -10.22
C PRO A 265 18.06 -6.65 -8.72
N ILE A 266 19.00 -5.90 -8.12
CA ILE A 266 19.28 -5.94 -6.69
C ILE A 266 18.29 -5.00 -5.99
N PRO A 267 17.44 -5.50 -5.07
CA PRO A 267 16.54 -4.64 -4.32
C PRO A 267 17.31 -3.57 -3.54
N THR A 268 16.95 -2.30 -3.71
CA THR A 268 17.55 -1.16 -3.01
C THR A 268 17.02 -0.99 -1.59
N GLY A 269 16.07 -1.83 -1.18
CA GLY A 269 15.38 -1.78 0.09
C GLY A 269 14.80 -3.13 0.49
N GLU A 270 14.56 -3.29 1.78
CA GLU A 270 13.87 -4.46 2.32
C GLU A 270 12.71 -3.98 3.18
N SER A 271 11.62 -4.73 3.14
CA SER A 271 10.44 -4.51 3.95
C SER A 271 10.50 -5.32 5.23
N LEU A 272 10.05 -4.74 6.33
CA LEU A 272 9.58 -5.50 7.49
C LEU A 272 8.05 -5.52 7.45
N ILE A 273 7.49 -6.71 7.27
CA ILE A 273 6.05 -6.89 7.14
C ILE A 273 5.51 -7.51 8.41
N LEU A 274 4.69 -6.76 9.15
CA LEU A 274 4.04 -7.24 10.36
C LEU A 274 2.62 -7.71 10.03
N LYS A 275 2.38 -9.02 10.06
CA LYS A 275 1.06 -9.63 9.80
C LYS A 275 0.52 -10.38 11.01
N PHE A 276 -0.80 -10.37 11.22
CA PHE A 276 -1.43 -11.15 12.30
C PHE A 276 -1.80 -12.58 11.86
N GLU A 277 -1.75 -13.54 12.79
CA GLU A 277 -2.27 -14.91 12.58
C GLU A 277 -3.79 -14.90 12.33
N GLY A 278 -4.28 -15.80 11.48
CA GLY A 278 -5.73 -15.97 11.22
C GLY A 278 -6.34 -15.10 10.12
N GLY A 279 -5.50 -14.34 9.40
CA GLY A 279 -5.87 -13.55 8.21
C GLY A 279 -6.13 -14.37 6.94
N GLY A 280 -5.99 -15.70 6.98
CA GLY A 280 -6.18 -16.57 5.82
C GLY A 280 -5.92 -18.05 6.09
N GLU A 281 -6.79 -18.70 6.86
CA GLU A 281 -6.96 -20.16 6.73
C GLU A 281 -7.94 -20.43 5.58
N ASP A 282 -7.61 -21.42 4.74
CA ASP A 282 -8.52 -21.97 3.74
C ASP A 282 -9.81 -22.47 4.42
N PRO A 283 -10.99 -21.86 4.15
CA PRO A 283 -12.21 -22.34 4.76
C PRO A 283 -12.60 -23.66 4.11
N ILE A 284 -12.68 -24.71 4.94
CA ILE A 284 -13.43 -25.91 4.61
C ILE A 284 -14.86 -25.48 4.25
N LYS A 285 -15.32 -25.86 3.05
CA LYS A 285 -16.67 -25.58 2.54
C LYS A 285 -17.74 -25.85 3.62
N GLY A 286 -18.49 -24.81 4.01
CA GLY A 286 -19.84 -24.97 4.59
C GLY A 286 -20.01 -24.96 6.12
N SER A 287 -19.09 -24.41 6.91
CA SER A 287 -19.33 -24.22 8.36
C SER A 287 -20.12 -22.95 8.67
N ILE A 288 -21.06 -23.01 9.62
CA ILE A 288 -21.84 -21.87 10.15
C ILE A 288 -20.92 -20.73 10.64
N GLY A 289 -19.67 -21.03 11.03
CA GLY A 289 -18.68 -20.04 11.45
C GLY A 289 -18.13 -19.13 10.33
N SER A 290 -18.09 -19.60 9.08
CA SER A 290 -17.59 -18.78 7.95
C SER A 290 -18.58 -17.69 7.56
N ALA A 291 -19.89 -17.98 7.67
CA ALA A 291 -20.96 -17.02 7.38
C ALA A 291 -20.97 -15.82 8.33
N ILE A 292 -20.58 -16.00 9.60
CA ILE A 292 -20.47 -14.91 10.58
C ILE A 292 -19.25 -14.04 10.28
N LYS A 293 -18.11 -14.64 9.89
CA LYS A 293 -16.90 -13.91 9.49
C LYS A 293 -17.11 -13.09 8.21
N ASP A 294 -17.87 -13.63 7.26
CA ASP A 294 -18.26 -12.94 6.02
C ASP A 294 -19.33 -11.84 6.26
N TRP A 295 -20.23 -12.03 7.23
CA TRP A 295 -21.23 -11.03 7.65
C TRP A 295 -20.61 -9.81 8.33
N VAL A 296 -19.58 -10.01 9.17
CA VAL A 296 -18.88 -8.93 9.88
C VAL A 296 -17.98 -8.10 8.95
N VAL A 297 -17.35 -8.72 7.94
CA VAL A 297 -16.40 -8.06 7.03
C VAL A 297 -17.10 -7.49 5.78
N GLY A 298 -18.33 -7.91 5.47
CA GLY A 298 -19.12 -7.37 4.36
C GLY A 298 -18.68 -7.83 2.95
N ALA A 299 -17.76 -8.81 2.85
CA ALA A 299 -17.27 -9.37 1.60
C ALA A 299 -16.85 -10.85 1.78
N PRO A 300 -16.93 -11.71 0.74
CA PRO A 300 -16.50 -13.11 0.82
C PRO A 300 -14.97 -13.21 1.03
N ASN A 301 -14.55 -13.65 2.23
CA ASN A 301 -13.15 -13.61 2.70
C ASN A 301 -12.17 -14.59 1.98
N THR A 302 -12.69 -15.56 1.21
CA THR A 302 -11.90 -16.63 0.57
C THR A 302 -11.00 -16.12 -0.56
N ALA A 303 -11.47 -15.14 -1.34
CA ALA A 303 -10.74 -14.60 -2.48
C ALA A 303 -9.46 -13.87 -2.10
N ARG A 304 -9.61 -13.13 -1.01
CA ARG A 304 -8.73 -12.07 -0.58
C ARG A 304 -7.56 -12.59 0.22
N SER A 305 -7.82 -13.57 1.09
CA SER A 305 -6.76 -14.27 1.83
C SER A 305 -5.82 -15.00 0.88
N VAL A 306 -6.33 -15.65 -0.18
CA VAL A 306 -5.49 -16.34 -1.16
C VAL A 306 -4.70 -15.34 -2.02
N LEU A 307 -5.29 -14.23 -2.45
CA LEU A 307 -4.57 -13.15 -3.14
C LEU A 307 -3.41 -12.61 -2.30
N GLN A 308 -3.71 -12.19 -1.08
CA GLN A 308 -2.72 -11.65 -0.17
C GLN A 308 -1.64 -12.68 0.16
N ASN A 309 -2.02 -13.94 0.45
CA ASN A 309 -1.06 -14.99 0.78
C ASN A 309 -0.19 -15.39 -0.44
N THR A 310 -0.76 -15.40 -1.65
CA THR A 310 0.01 -15.71 -2.87
C THR A 310 1.02 -14.61 -3.15
N GLY A 311 0.62 -13.34 -3.07
CA GLY A 311 1.55 -12.20 -3.23
C GLY A 311 2.58 -12.09 -2.11
N LEU A 312 2.22 -12.45 -0.87
CA LEU A 312 3.15 -12.44 0.28
C LEU A 312 4.17 -13.58 0.28
N ASN A 313 4.02 -14.60 -0.58
CA ASN A 313 4.97 -15.72 -0.63
C ASN A 313 6.39 -15.24 -0.92
N ASP A 314 6.53 -14.30 -1.85
CA ASP A 314 7.83 -13.71 -2.22
C ASP A 314 8.43 -12.86 -1.09
N PHE A 315 7.60 -12.44 -0.12
CA PHE A 315 7.99 -11.66 1.04
C PHE A 315 8.05 -12.47 2.34
N THR A 316 7.99 -13.80 2.27
CA THR A 316 7.97 -14.66 3.48
C THR A 316 9.18 -14.41 4.37
N LYS A 317 10.37 -14.24 3.78
CA LYS A 317 11.62 -13.90 4.50
C LYS A 317 11.63 -12.51 5.12
N GLN A 318 10.75 -11.62 4.66
CA GLN A 318 10.59 -10.23 5.10
C GLN A 318 9.40 -10.06 6.07
N THR A 319 8.71 -11.17 6.40
CA THR A 319 7.47 -11.15 7.16
C THR A 319 7.67 -11.69 8.57
N VAL A 320 7.26 -10.90 9.56
CA VAL A 320 7.10 -11.33 10.95
C VAL A 320 5.61 -11.51 11.23
N VAL A 321 5.25 -12.72 11.65
CA VAL A 321 3.92 -13.00 12.16
C VAL A 321 3.85 -12.51 13.61
N VAL A 322 2.91 -11.61 13.89
CA VAL A 322 2.74 -11.05 15.23
C VAL A 322 2.26 -12.15 16.18
N PRO A 323 3.01 -12.45 17.26
CA PRO A 323 2.62 -13.48 18.21
C PRO A 323 1.44 -12.98 19.06
N LEU A 324 0.29 -13.63 18.90
CA LEU A 324 -0.95 -13.30 19.61
C LEU A 324 -1.35 -14.36 20.64
N LYS A 325 -0.60 -15.45 20.73
CA LYS A 325 -0.80 -16.52 21.71
C LYS A 325 0.27 -16.36 22.77
N THR A 326 -0.14 -16.04 23.98
CA THR A 326 0.74 -15.84 25.12
C THR A 326 0.27 -16.69 26.29
N GLU A 327 1.06 -16.75 27.34
CA GLU A 327 0.67 -17.38 28.61
C GLU A 327 -0.58 -16.74 29.26
N LYS A 328 -0.92 -15.50 28.87
CA LYS A 328 -2.12 -14.78 29.32
C LYS A 328 -3.36 -15.11 28.50
N GLY A 329 -3.23 -15.76 27.33
CA GLY A 329 -4.37 -16.19 26.53
C GLY A 329 -4.10 -16.22 25.01
N ASP A 330 -5.14 -16.60 24.27
CA ASP A 330 -5.14 -16.57 22.81
C ASP A 330 -5.94 -15.36 22.32
N PHE A 331 -5.22 -14.41 21.71
CA PHE A 331 -5.75 -13.18 21.14
C PHE A 331 -5.75 -13.20 19.61
N SER A 332 -5.59 -14.37 18.98
CA SER A 332 -5.52 -14.53 17.52
C SER A 332 -6.88 -14.40 16.82
N ASP A 333 -7.99 -14.58 17.54
CA ASP A 333 -9.32 -14.52 16.96
C ASP A 333 -9.86 -13.07 16.79
N THR A 334 -11.03 -12.95 16.16
CA THR A 334 -11.69 -11.64 15.95
C THR A 334 -12.27 -11.07 17.25
N PHE A 335 -12.71 -11.91 18.19
CA PHE A 335 -13.48 -11.48 19.36
C PHE A 335 -12.61 -11.05 20.55
N LYS A 336 -11.68 -11.92 20.95
CA LYS A 336 -10.68 -11.67 22.01
C LYS A 336 -9.51 -10.83 21.52
N GLY A 337 -9.25 -10.85 20.22
CA GLY A 337 -8.21 -10.05 19.58
C GLY A 337 -8.76 -8.78 18.95
N THR A 338 -9.28 -8.87 17.73
CA THR A 338 -9.54 -7.70 16.86
C THR A 338 -10.54 -6.70 17.44
N LEU A 339 -11.58 -7.17 18.13
CA LEU A 339 -12.64 -6.33 18.73
C LEU A 339 -12.45 -6.08 20.22
N ASN A 340 -11.38 -6.58 20.83
CA ASN A 340 -11.12 -6.42 22.26
C ASN A 340 -10.37 -5.11 22.54
N PHE A 341 -11.05 -3.97 22.36
CA PHE A 341 -10.48 -2.65 22.65
C PHE A 341 -10.30 -2.37 24.15
N THR A 342 -10.80 -3.26 25.03
CA THR A 342 -10.67 -3.20 26.49
C THR A 342 -9.54 -4.08 27.03
N MET A 343 -8.50 -4.38 26.24
CA MET A 343 -7.37 -5.18 26.76
C MET A 343 -6.72 -4.48 27.96
N GLU A 344 -6.53 -5.23 29.04
CA GLU A 344 -5.80 -4.77 30.22
C GLU A 344 -4.34 -4.47 29.85
N ASP A 345 -3.74 -3.49 30.54
CA ASP A 345 -2.37 -3.05 30.21
C ASP A 345 -1.35 -4.17 30.37
N GLU A 346 -1.53 -5.08 31.33
CA GLU A 346 -0.67 -6.27 31.48
C GLU A 346 -0.70 -7.16 30.22
N ILE A 347 -1.85 -7.29 29.57
CA ILE A 347 -1.98 -8.06 28.32
C ILE A 347 -1.27 -7.32 27.18
N LYS A 348 -1.44 -6.00 27.07
CA LYS A 348 -0.77 -5.18 26.06
C LYS A 348 0.75 -5.31 26.19
N ASP A 349 1.29 -5.18 27.41
CA ASP A 349 2.72 -5.29 27.70
C ASP A 349 3.28 -6.68 27.31
N HIS A 350 2.52 -7.76 27.57
CA HIS A 350 2.93 -9.10 27.14
C HIS A 350 2.95 -9.25 25.60
N LEU A 351 1.94 -8.71 24.91
CA LEU A 351 1.90 -8.74 23.43
C LEU A 351 3.03 -7.90 22.81
N GLN A 352 3.33 -6.74 23.39
CA GLN A 352 4.44 -5.89 22.99
C GLN A 352 5.79 -6.61 23.21
N THR A 353 5.99 -7.23 24.37
CA THR A 353 7.20 -8.02 24.67
C THR A 353 7.37 -9.19 23.71
N ALA A 354 6.28 -9.91 23.40
CA ALA A 354 6.32 -11.02 22.46
C ALA A 354 6.70 -10.56 21.05
N LEU A 355 6.11 -9.46 20.56
CA LEU A 355 6.43 -8.91 19.25
C LEU A 355 7.85 -8.34 19.18
N PHE A 356 8.31 -7.67 20.24
CA PHE A 356 9.70 -7.21 20.36
C PHE A 356 10.68 -8.36 20.14
N ASN A 357 10.49 -9.48 20.84
CA ASN A 357 11.36 -10.65 20.72
C ASN A 357 11.31 -11.23 19.29
N ALA A 358 10.13 -11.37 18.71
CA ALA A 358 9.97 -11.89 17.35
C ALA A 358 10.69 -11.01 16.31
N VAL A 359 10.55 -9.69 16.40
CA VAL A 359 11.22 -8.74 15.49
C VAL A 359 12.72 -8.70 15.73
N ASN A 360 13.18 -8.73 16.99
CA ASN A 360 14.60 -8.77 17.31
C ASN A 360 15.28 -10.01 16.71
N THR A 361 14.68 -11.19 16.90
CA THR A 361 15.18 -12.44 16.29
C THR A 361 15.17 -12.38 14.76
N HIS A 362 14.14 -11.77 14.17
CA HIS A 362 14.07 -11.60 12.72
C HIS A 362 15.21 -10.74 12.18
N ILE A 363 15.49 -9.59 12.81
CA ILE A 363 16.59 -8.68 12.45
C ILE A 363 17.93 -9.41 12.55
N GLU A 364 18.17 -10.13 13.65
CA GLU A 364 19.42 -10.88 13.86
C GLU A 364 19.58 -12.00 12.83
N THR A 365 18.49 -12.67 12.44
CA THR A 365 18.50 -13.71 11.40
C THR A 365 18.82 -13.10 10.04
N GLN A 366 18.15 -12.01 9.66
CA GLN A 366 18.38 -11.34 8.38
C GLN A 366 19.80 -10.80 8.22
N ALA A 367 20.44 -10.33 9.30
CA ALA A 367 21.84 -9.88 9.26
C ALA A 367 22.84 -10.96 8.81
N THR A 368 22.46 -12.24 8.94
CA THR A 368 23.27 -13.38 8.50
C THR A 368 22.84 -13.97 7.15
N ASP A 369 21.69 -13.56 6.62
CA ASP A 369 21.21 -14.06 5.32
C ASP A 369 22.14 -13.58 4.19
N ARG A 370 22.15 -14.34 3.11
CA ARG A 370 22.90 -14.01 1.90
C ARG A 370 21.97 -14.16 0.71
N GLN A 371 21.98 -13.15 -0.15
CA GLN A 371 21.26 -13.17 -1.42
C GLN A 371 22.26 -13.35 -2.55
N GLU A 372 21.91 -14.18 -3.52
CA GLU A 372 22.70 -14.45 -4.70
C GLU A 372 21.96 -13.92 -5.92
N PHE A 373 22.65 -13.10 -6.72
CA PHE A 373 22.13 -12.53 -7.95
C PHE A 373 23.07 -12.92 -9.09
N VAL A 374 22.49 -13.44 -10.17
CA VAL A 374 23.24 -13.90 -11.34
C VAL A 374 23.10 -12.86 -12.45
N PHE A 375 24.24 -12.44 -12.99
CA PHE A 375 24.32 -11.45 -14.06
C PHE A 375 25.01 -12.04 -15.29
N SER A 376 24.72 -11.48 -16.46
CA SER A 376 25.33 -11.87 -17.73
C SER A 376 26.82 -11.52 -17.82
N SER A 377 27.29 -10.54 -17.04
CA SER A 377 28.70 -10.13 -17.00
C SER A 377 29.08 -9.46 -15.66
N PRO A 378 30.38 -9.37 -15.34
CA PRO A 378 30.86 -8.59 -14.20
C PRO A 378 30.52 -7.09 -14.29
N GLU A 379 30.47 -6.53 -15.51
CA GLU A 379 30.06 -5.14 -15.74
C GLU A 379 28.60 -4.92 -15.33
N ALA A 380 27.70 -5.83 -15.76
CA ALA A 380 26.29 -5.77 -15.39
C ALA A 380 26.08 -5.91 -13.86
N ALA A 381 26.85 -6.80 -13.21
CA ALA A 381 26.80 -6.96 -11.77
C ALA A 381 27.22 -5.68 -11.01
N LEU A 382 28.28 -5.02 -11.46
CA LEU A 382 28.75 -3.77 -10.84
C LEU A 382 27.81 -2.59 -11.11
N LEU A 383 27.21 -2.51 -12.30
CA LEU A 383 26.21 -1.49 -12.63
C LEU A 383 24.92 -1.63 -11.81
N ALA A 384 24.57 -2.86 -11.39
CA ALA A 384 23.43 -3.13 -10.52
C ALA A 384 23.64 -2.66 -9.06
N LEU A 385 24.87 -2.39 -8.63
CA LEU A 385 25.15 -1.87 -7.30
C LEU A 385 24.73 -0.40 -7.19
N ASP A 386 24.27 0.00 -6.00
CA ASP A 386 24.14 1.41 -5.64
C ASP A 386 25.51 2.10 -5.65
N ASP A 387 25.53 3.43 -5.67
CA ASP A 387 26.77 4.18 -5.80
C ASP A 387 27.73 3.94 -4.64
N LYS A 388 27.24 3.86 -3.40
CA LYS A 388 28.09 3.61 -2.22
C LYS A 388 28.75 2.24 -2.32
N SER A 389 27.98 1.22 -2.68
CA SER A 389 28.44 -0.16 -2.87
C SER A 389 29.44 -0.24 -4.02
N LEU A 390 29.17 0.40 -5.16
CA LEU A 390 30.10 0.45 -6.29
C LEU A 390 31.42 1.15 -5.93
N HIS A 391 31.37 2.26 -5.19
CA HIS A 391 32.57 2.96 -4.70
C HIS A 391 33.40 2.07 -3.76
N SER A 392 32.76 1.22 -2.95
CA SER A 392 33.48 0.28 -2.09
C SER A 392 34.24 -0.80 -2.86
N MET A 393 33.88 -1.03 -4.14
CA MET A 393 34.53 -2.01 -5.02
C MET A 393 35.78 -1.47 -5.73
N LYS A 394 36.14 -0.19 -5.57
CA LYS A 394 37.31 0.43 -6.23
C LYS A 394 38.63 -0.32 -6.03
N LEU A 395 38.83 -0.92 -4.86
CA LEU A 395 40.04 -1.68 -4.53
C LEU A 395 39.97 -3.16 -4.94
N GLN A 396 38.78 -3.65 -5.30
CA GLN A 396 38.51 -5.07 -5.55
C GLN A 396 38.25 -5.36 -7.03
N SER A 397 37.92 -4.34 -7.83
CA SER A 397 37.65 -4.49 -9.25
C SER A 397 38.20 -3.29 -10.04
N GLU A 398 39.01 -3.59 -11.05
CA GLU A 398 39.51 -2.59 -12.00
C GLU A 398 38.38 -1.95 -12.83
N LEU A 399 37.21 -2.59 -12.90
CA LEU A 399 36.02 -2.06 -13.60
C LEU A 399 35.24 -1.02 -12.77
N ALA A 400 35.47 -0.92 -11.46
CA ALA A 400 34.68 -0.05 -10.61
C ALA A 400 34.89 1.44 -10.94
N GLU A 401 36.15 1.90 -11.08
CA GLU A 401 36.43 3.32 -11.38
C GLU A 401 35.86 3.76 -12.75
N PRO A 402 36.06 3.01 -13.86
CA PRO A 402 35.43 3.33 -15.13
C PRO A 402 33.90 3.38 -15.06
N LEU A 403 33.27 2.49 -14.28
CA LEU A 403 31.81 2.47 -14.15
C LEU A 403 31.26 3.60 -13.30
N ILE A 404 32.01 4.06 -12.30
CA ILE A 404 31.68 5.25 -11.51
C ILE A 404 31.69 6.49 -12.41
N ASN A 405 32.74 6.64 -13.23
CA ASN A 405 32.82 7.72 -14.21
C ASN A 405 31.68 7.63 -15.23
N PHE A 406 31.40 6.44 -15.76
CA PHE A 406 30.26 6.21 -16.66
C PHE A 406 28.93 6.64 -16.03
N LYS A 407 28.65 6.25 -14.78
CA LYS A 407 27.42 6.67 -14.09
C LYS A 407 27.35 8.19 -13.94
N SER A 408 28.44 8.81 -13.52
CA SER A 408 28.54 10.27 -13.38
C SER A 408 28.30 11.00 -14.72
N ASP A 409 28.99 10.59 -15.78
CA ASP A 409 28.86 11.18 -17.12
C ASP A 409 27.46 10.97 -17.69
N SER A 410 26.86 9.79 -17.44
CA SER A 410 25.49 9.49 -17.83
C SER A 410 24.47 10.37 -17.13
N MET A 411 24.62 10.61 -15.82
CA MET A 411 23.73 11.50 -15.06
C MET A 411 23.84 12.95 -15.53
N ALA A 412 25.05 13.41 -15.89
CA ALA A 412 25.24 14.73 -16.50
C ALA A 412 24.55 14.85 -17.87
N ALA A 413 24.66 13.81 -18.70
CA ALA A 413 23.98 13.77 -20.00
C ALA A 413 22.45 13.68 -19.86
N LEU A 414 21.93 12.89 -18.92
CA LEU A 414 20.49 12.82 -18.60
C LEU A 414 19.95 14.13 -18.02
N SER A 415 20.76 14.86 -17.26
CA SER A 415 20.41 16.24 -16.83
C SER A 415 20.27 17.17 -18.04
N SER A 416 21.15 17.03 -19.04
CA SER A 416 21.03 17.78 -20.30
C SER A 416 19.77 17.44 -21.07
N VAL A 417 19.36 16.16 -21.11
CA VAL A 417 18.06 15.73 -21.67
C VAL A 417 16.92 16.45 -20.95
N THR A 418 16.93 16.45 -19.61
CA THR A 418 15.89 17.12 -18.80
C THR A 418 15.79 18.61 -19.12
N VAL A 419 16.91 19.32 -19.15
CA VAL A 419 16.95 20.75 -19.51
C VAL A 419 16.39 21.00 -20.92
N SER A 420 16.71 20.13 -21.88
CA SER A 420 16.18 20.24 -23.25
C SER A 420 14.68 20.01 -23.34
N ILE A 421 14.11 19.12 -22.51
CA ILE A 421 12.66 18.89 -22.39
C ILE A 421 11.97 20.13 -21.83
N LEU A 422 12.49 20.68 -20.73
CA LEU A 422 11.94 21.90 -20.12
C LEU A 422 11.93 23.07 -21.12
N THR A 423 13.05 23.28 -21.82
CA THR A 423 13.17 24.32 -22.84
C THR A 423 12.20 24.11 -24.02
N ALA A 424 11.96 22.86 -24.43
CA ALA A 424 11.01 22.55 -25.49
C ALA A 424 9.56 22.81 -25.05
N ASN A 425 9.23 22.52 -23.79
CA ASN A 425 7.92 22.75 -23.19
C ASN A 425 7.60 24.24 -23.00
N GLU A 426 8.61 25.10 -22.79
CA GLU A 426 8.39 26.56 -22.74
C GLU A 426 7.85 27.12 -24.06
N ASN A 427 8.20 26.47 -25.18
CA ASN A 427 7.97 26.98 -26.53
C ASN A 427 6.87 26.24 -27.30
N ASN A 428 6.42 25.07 -26.83
CA ASN A 428 5.48 24.21 -27.55
C ASN A 428 4.43 23.61 -26.62
N THR A 429 3.22 23.39 -27.14
CA THR A 429 2.15 22.68 -26.41
C THR A 429 2.31 21.17 -26.43
N SER A 430 3.16 20.63 -27.32
CA SER A 430 3.50 19.20 -27.42
C SER A 430 5.01 19.06 -27.58
N LEU A 431 5.57 18.03 -26.94
CA LEU A 431 7.00 17.77 -26.97
C LEU A 431 7.42 17.28 -28.37
N THR A 432 8.41 17.95 -28.96
CA THR A 432 9.00 17.58 -30.25
C THR A 432 10.50 17.38 -30.10
N LEU A 433 11.09 16.58 -30.98
CA LEU A 433 12.52 16.26 -30.92
C LEU A 433 13.35 17.49 -31.33
N THR A 434 14.01 18.13 -30.37
CA THR A 434 14.87 19.29 -30.62
C THR A 434 16.31 18.89 -30.95
N GLN A 435 17.08 19.82 -31.54
CA GLN A 435 18.50 19.58 -31.82
C GLN A 435 19.32 19.34 -30.53
N ASP A 436 18.96 20.02 -29.44
CA ASP A 436 19.64 19.86 -28.15
C ASP A 436 19.34 18.48 -27.54
N MET A 437 18.11 18.00 -27.65
CA MET A 437 17.76 16.62 -27.28
C MET A 437 18.57 15.61 -28.10
N GLN A 438 18.62 15.77 -29.42
CA GLN A 438 19.40 14.87 -30.29
C GLN A 438 20.88 14.85 -29.91
N THR A 439 21.43 16.01 -29.56
CA THR A 439 22.83 16.12 -29.11
C THR A 439 23.04 15.39 -27.78
N ALA A 440 22.13 15.57 -26.81
CA ALA A 440 22.20 14.88 -25.53
C ALA A 440 22.06 13.36 -25.70
N PHE A 441 21.15 12.88 -26.55
CA PHE A 441 21.00 11.46 -26.85
C PHE A 441 22.20 10.88 -27.60
N SER A 442 22.83 11.63 -28.49
CA SER A 442 24.09 11.21 -29.14
C SER A 442 25.21 10.96 -28.13
N VAL A 443 25.30 11.79 -27.07
CA VAL A 443 26.24 11.56 -25.96
C VAL A 443 25.89 10.28 -25.21
N LEU A 444 24.61 10.08 -24.85
CA LEU A 444 24.16 8.86 -24.17
C LEU A 444 24.41 7.60 -25.03
N ASP A 445 24.18 7.68 -26.34
CA ASP A 445 24.45 6.59 -27.28
C ASP A 445 25.95 6.27 -27.36
N GLY A 446 26.81 7.28 -27.27
CA GLY A 446 28.26 7.11 -27.16
C GLY A 446 28.68 6.39 -25.87
N LEU A 447 28.03 6.72 -24.74
CA LEU A 447 28.27 6.09 -23.44
C LEU A 447 27.73 4.65 -23.39
N ALA A 448 26.64 4.35 -24.09
CA ALA A 448 26.01 3.03 -24.20
C ALA A 448 26.79 2.05 -25.09
N ASN A 449 28.08 1.84 -24.82
CA ASN A 449 28.98 1.06 -25.67
C ASN A 449 28.96 -0.45 -25.40
N THR A 450 28.26 -0.90 -24.36
CA THR A 450 28.00 -2.32 -24.07
C THR A 450 26.51 -2.53 -23.81
N PRO A 451 25.99 -3.76 -23.99
CA PRO A 451 24.59 -4.07 -23.66
C PRO A 451 24.23 -3.72 -22.21
N ALA A 452 25.12 -4.00 -21.25
CA ALA A 452 24.89 -3.71 -19.84
C ALA A 452 24.70 -2.20 -19.56
N LYS A 453 25.46 -1.34 -20.25
CA LYS A 453 25.33 0.12 -20.14
C LYS A 453 24.08 0.65 -20.82
N LEU A 454 23.71 0.08 -21.97
CA LEU A 454 22.45 0.41 -22.65
C LEU A 454 21.26 0.06 -21.74
N ASP A 455 21.23 -1.14 -21.18
CA ASP A 455 20.18 -1.60 -20.28
C ASP A 455 20.08 -0.72 -19.02
N TRP A 456 21.23 -0.32 -18.47
CA TRP A 456 21.29 0.57 -17.31
C TRP A 456 20.73 1.96 -17.64
N LEU A 457 21.14 2.57 -18.76
CA LEU A 457 20.64 3.87 -19.21
C LEU A 457 19.13 3.84 -19.51
N ALA A 458 18.67 2.80 -20.19
CA ALA A 458 17.25 2.58 -20.43
C ALA A 458 16.47 2.46 -19.12
N ALA A 459 17.03 1.76 -18.12
CA ALA A 459 16.44 1.67 -16.79
C ALA A 459 16.37 3.03 -16.08
N GLN A 460 17.43 3.86 -16.17
CA GLN A 460 17.43 5.20 -15.56
C GLN A 460 16.33 6.09 -16.14
N LEU A 461 16.15 6.12 -17.47
CA LEU A 461 15.10 6.91 -18.11
C LEU A 461 13.68 6.49 -17.71
N ASN A 462 13.49 5.25 -17.24
CA ASN A 462 12.21 4.71 -16.78
C ASN A 462 11.93 4.94 -15.29
N GLN A 463 12.67 5.82 -14.63
CA GLN A 463 12.35 6.25 -13.27
C GLN A 463 10.96 6.93 -13.25
N THR A 464 10.05 6.38 -12.43
CA THR A 464 8.64 6.78 -12.39
C THR A 464 8.41 8.14 -11.72
N ASP A 465 9.35 8.58 -10.89
CA ASP A 465 9.35 9.86 -10.19
C ASP A 465 9.82 11.04 -11.05
N ASN A 466 10.37 10.78 -12.24
CA ASN A 466 10.79 11.83 -13.18
C ASN A 466 9.72 12.11 -14.25
N SER A 467 8.87 13.11 -14.01
CA SER A 467 7.77 13.47 -14.92
C SER A 467 8.22 13.88 -16.32
N ASP A 468 9.40 14.51 -16.44
CA ASP A 468 9.93 14.97 -17.74
C ASP A 468 10.32 13.77 -18.61
N TRP A 469 10.97 12.77 -18.02
CA TRP A 469 11.33 11.55 -18.74
C TRP A 469 10.09 10.72 -19.09
N GLN A 470 9.08 10.69 -18.22
CA GLN A 470 7.79 10.06 -18.55
C GLN A 470 7.09 10.78 -19.71
N GLN A 471 7.12 12.10 -19.76
CA GLN A 471 6.59 12.87 -20.90
C GLN A 471 7.31 12.49 -22.20
N LEU A 472 8.64 12.40 -22.14
CA LEU A 472 9.48 12.02 -23.28
C LEU A 472 9.16 10.62 -23.79
N LEU A 473 9.09 9.61 -22.91
CA LEU A 473 8.84 8.22 -23.28
C LEU A 473 7.44 7.99 -23.86
N ASN A 474 6.49 8.86 -23.51
CA ASN A 474 5.12 8.86 -24.03
C ASN A 474 4.93 9.71 -25.30
N ALA A 475 5.95 10.48 -25.71
CA ALA A 475 5.86 11.35 -26.89
C ALA A 475 6.14 10.56 -28.18
N SER A 476 5.10 9.94 -28.75
CA SER A 476 5.22 9.08 -29.94
C SER A 476 5.91 9.75 -31.15
N GLU A 477 5.73 11.06 -31.33
CA GLU A 477 6.41 11.83 -32.37
C GLU A 477 7.92 11.90 -32.14
N VAL A 478 8.36 12.08 -30.89
CA VAL A 478 9.77 12.12 -30.52
C VAL A 478 10.41 10.75 -30.73
N ILE A 479 9.73 9.69 -30.27
CA ILE A 479 10.20 8.31 -30.43
C ILE A 479 10.34 7.96 -31.91
N SER A 480 9.32 8.25 -32.73
CA SER A 480 9.33 7.92 -34.17
C SER A 480 10.35 8.73 -34.97
N ALA A 481 10.74 9.91 -34.49
CA ALA A 481 11.67 10.81 -35.16
C ALA A 481 13.13 10.64 -34.72
N SER A 482 13.39 9.82 -33.69
CA SER A 482 14.73 9.64 -33.11
C SER A 482 15.37 8.34 -33.57
N ASP A 483 16.65 8.41 -33.93
CA ASP A 483 17.49 7.25 -34.21
C ASP A 483 18.30 6.78 -32.98
N SER A 484 18.03 7.35 -31.79
CA SER A 484 18.80 7.03 -30.59
C SER A 484 18.50 5.63 -30.08
N LYS A 485 19.55 4.81 -29.93
CA LYS A 485 19.42 3.45 -29.39
C LYS A 485 19.05 3.47 -27.91
N VAL A 486 19.53 4.44 -27.13
CA VAL A 486 19.18 4.58 -25.71
C VAL A 486 17.71 4.95 -25.56
N LEU A 487 17.21 5.91 -26.36
CA LEU A 487 15.81 6.29 -26.30
C LEU A 487 14.88 5.14 -26.72
N ASN A 488 15.24 4.41 -27.77
CA ASN A 488 14.46 3.27 -28.24
C ASN A 488 14.42 2.15 -27.19
N ALA A 489 15.56 1.80 -26.59
CA ALA A 489 15.61 0.80 -25.52
C ALA A 489 14.82 1.25 -24.27
N ALA A 490 14.87 2.55 -23.93
CA ALA A 490 14.07 3.10 -22.84
C ALA A 490 12.58 3.04 -23.13
N HIS A 491 12.15 3.33 -24.36
CA HIS A 491 10.74 3.24 -24.77
C HIS A 491 10.23 1.80 -24.76
N GLU A 492 11.00 0.85 -25.29
CA GLU A 492 10.65 -0.59 -25.24
C GLU A 492 10.44 -1.05 -23.79
N LYS A 493 11.35 -0.65 -22.89
CA LYS A 493 11.23 -0.94 -21.45
C LYS A 493 9.99 -0.29 -20.81
N ALA A 494 9.66 0.95 -21.19
CA ALA A 494 8.45 1.63 -20.72
C ALA A 494 7.18 0.85 -21.12
N VAL A 495 7.14 0.38 -22.38
CA VAL A 495 6.01 -0.42 -22.89
C VAL A 495 5.89 -1.75 -22.13
N GLU A 496 6.99 -2.42 -21.83
CA GLU A 496 6.98 -3.66 -21.05
C GLU A 496 6.43 -3.42 -19.63
N GLN A 497 6.87 -2.34 -18.98
CA GLN A 497 6.41 -1.93 -17.65
C GLN A 497 4.91 -1.59 -17.64
N ASP A 498 4.45 -0.81 -18.62
CA ASP A 498 3.02 -0.49 -18.79
C ASP A 498 2.17 -1.76 -18.92
N VAL A 499 2.63 -2.72 -19.73
CA VAL A 499 1.94 -4.01 -19.90
C VAL A 499 1.84 -4.76 -18.57
N GLN A 500 2.90 -4.78 -17.76
CA GLN A 500 2.89 -5.43 -16.45
C GLN A 500 1.94 -4.74 -15.46
N VAL A 501 1.91 -3.40 -15.43
CA VAL A 501 0.96 -2.63 -14.60
C VAL A 501 -0.48 -2.94 -15.02
N ILE A 502 -0.77 -2.90 -16.32
CA ILE A 502 -2.10 -3.20 -16.85
C ILE A 502 -2.51 -4.64 -16.54
N ALA A 503 -1.63 -5.62 -16.78
CA ALA A 503 -1.89 -7.03 -16.50
C ALA A 503 -2.19 -7.26 -15.02
N THR A 504 -1.38 -6.68 -14.13
CA THR A 504 -1.58 -6.75 -12.67
C THR A 504 -2.91 -6.14 -12.26
N SER A 505 -3.28 -4.99 -12.84
CA SER A 505 -4.57 -4.34 -12.62
C SER A 505 -5.74 -5.24 -13.06
N ILE A 506 -5.68 -5.82 -14.26
CA ILE A 506 -6.70 -6.75 -14.79
C ILE A 506 -6.84 -7.97 -13.87
N ILE A 507 -5.73 -8.57 -13.44
CA ILE A 507 -5.73 -9.70 -12.51
C ILE A 507 -6.47 -9.31 -11.22
N ARG A 508 -6.09 -8.18 -10.62
CA ARG A 508 -6.64 -7.69 -9.35
C ARG A 508 -8.13 -7.34 -9.45
N GLU A 509 -8.53 -6.64 -10.51
CA GLU A 509 -9.83 -6.00 -10.62
C GLU A 509 -10.88 -6.85 -11.35
N GLN A 510 -10.45 -7.82 -12.16
CA GLN A 510 -11.37 -8.62 -12.99
C GLN A 510 -11.25 -10.13 -12.72
N ILE A 511 -10.02 -10.65 -12.70
CA ILE A 511 -9.77 -12.08 -12.58
C ILE A 511 -10.13 -12.54 -11.16
N TYR A 512 -9.56 -11.91 -10.13
CA TYR A 512 -9.78 -12.35 -8.75
C TYR A 512 -11.22 -12.26 -8.26
N PRO A 513 -11.97 -11.16 -8.50
CA PRO A 513 -13.39 -11.13 -8.14
C PRO A 513 -14.20 -12.26 -8.79
N SER A 514 -13.82 -12.67 -10.00
CA SER A 514 -14.47 -13.75 -10.73
C SER A 514 -14.02 -15.13 -10.25
N LEU A 515 -12.71 -15.31 -10.03
CA LEU A 515 -12.07 -16.59 -9.70
C LEU A 515 -12.55 -17.15 -8.37
N TYR A 516 -12.74 -16.26 -7.40
CA TYR A 516 -13.08 -16.64 -6.03
C TYR A 516 -14.54 -16.34 -5.66
N ARG A 517 -15.37 -16.07 -6.67
CA ARG A 517 -16.81 -15.90 -6.49
C ARG A 517 -17.43 -17.16 -5.89
N GLN A 518 -18.31 -17.01 -4.91
CA GLN A 518 -18.97 -18.16 -4.27
C GLN A 518 -19.74 -19.02 -5.28
N GLY A 519 -19.42 -20.33 -5.29
CA GLY A 519 -20.00 -21.31 -6.20
C GLY A 519 -19.51 -21.19 -7.65
N GLN A 520 -18.31 -20.65 -7.88
CA GLN A 520 -17.67 -20.69 -9.19
C GLN A 520 -17.45 -22.15 -9.64
N THR A 521 -17.61 -22.42 -10.95
CA THR A 521 -17.40 -23.77 -11.51
C THR A 521 -15.91 -24.09 -11.61
N ASP A 522 -15.55 -25.36 -11.48
CA ASP A 522 -14.15 -25.79 -11.61
C ASP A 522 -13.59 -25.47 -13.01
N SER A 523 -14.43 -25.49 -14.06
CA SER A 523 -14.07 -25.08 -15.42
C SER A 523 -13.67 -23.59 -15.50
N ASN A 524 -14.49 -22.71 -14.94
CA ASN A 524 -14.19 -21.27 -14.90
C ASN A 524 -12.98 -20.97 -13.99
N VAL A 525 -12.81 -21.71 -12.89
CA VAL A 525 -11.62 -21.59 -12.03
C VAL A 525 -10.35 -21.93 -12.82
N ALA A 526 -10.34 -23.06 -13.53
CA ALA A 526 -9.20 -23.47 -14.35
C ALA A 526 -8.88 -22.47 -15.46
N LEU A 527 -9.91 -21.95 -16.14
CA LEU A 527 -9.77 -20.88 -17.13
C LEU A 527 -9.12 -19.63 -16.53
N LEU A 528 -9.68 -19.12 -15.44
CA LEU A 528 -9.20 -17.88 -14.81
C LEU A 528 -7.77 -18.02 -14.26
N ARG A 529 -7.38 -19.21 -13.76
CA ARG A 529 -5.99 -19.50 -13.35
C ARG A 529 -5.02 -19.54 -14.53
N ARG A 530 -5.45 -20.09 -15.67
CA ARG A 530 -4.65 -20.05 -16.91
C ARG A 530 -4.47 -18.62 -17.40
N VAL A 531 -5.53 -17.81 -17.37
CA VAL A 531 -5.49 -16.41 -17.76
C VAL A 531 -4.59 -15.60 -16.82
N GLU A 532 -4.70 -15.80 -15.50
CA GLU A 532 -3.78 -15.22 -14.51
C GLU A 532 -2.31 -15.56 -14.84
N HIS A 533 -2.01 -16.82 -15.14
CA HIS A 533 -0.67 -17.26 -15.53
C HIS A 533 -0.16 -16.55 -16.79
N ASN A 534 -1.01 -16.39 -17.81
CA ASN A 534 -0.65 -15.73 -19.05
C ASN A 534 -0.43 -14.21 -18.85
N LEU A 535 -1.30 -13.55 -18.08
CA LEU A 535 -1.18 -12.12 -17.77
C LEU A 535 0.10 -11.82 -16.97
N ASN A 536 0.47 -12.65 -16.00
CA ASN A 536 1.72 -12.51 -15.24
C ASN A 536 2.99 -12.66 -16.11
N ARG A 537 2.87 -13.12 -17.35
CA ARG A 537 3.98 -13.34 -18.29
C ARG A 537 3.89 -12.46 -19.54
N ALA A 538 2.90 -11.58 -19.59
CA ALA A 538 2.70 -10.70 -20.74
C ALA A 538 3.80 -9.63 -20.77
N THR A 539 4.43 -9.48 -21.94
CA THR A 539 5.40 -8.42 -22.26
C THR A 539 4.90 -7.52 -23.41
N SER A 540 3.71 -7.81 -23.95
CA SER A 540 3.09 -7.01 -25.01
C SER A 540 1.58 -6.86 -24.82
N LYS A 541 1.02 -5.76 -25.38
CA LYS A 541 -0.43 -5.50 -25.40
C LYS A 541 -1.21 -6.64 -26.07
N GLN A 542 -0.62 -7.28 -27.09
CA GLN A 542 -1.25 -8.41 -27.78
C GLN A 542 -1.43 -9.62 -26.86
N GLN A 543 -0.43 -9.96 -26.04
CA GLN A 543 -0.54 -11.08 -25.10
C GLN A 543 -1.60 -10.83 -24.02
N VAL A 544 -1.76 -9.57 -23.59
CA VAL A 544 -2.87 -9.18 -22.71
C VAL A 544 -4.21 -9.40 -23.41
N ASN A 545 -4.34 -8.94 -24.65
CA ASN A 545 -5.55 -9.12 -25.46
C ASN A 545 -5.88 -10.61 -25.68
N ASP A 546 -4.89 -11.45 -25.96
CA ASP A 546 -5.06 -12.90 -26.12
C ASP A 546 -5.58 -13.56 -24.83
N ALA A 547 -5.06 -13.12 -23.67
CA ALA A 547 -5.51 -13.60 -22.37
C ALA A 547 -6.96 -13.18 -22.07
N LEU A 548 -7.35 -11.96 -22.46
CA LEU A 548 -8.74 -11.48 -22.33
C LEU A 548 -9.68 -12.19 -23.31
N ASP A 549 -9.24 -12.46 -24.53
CA ASP A 549 -10.01 -13.20 -25.54
C ASP A 549 -10.27 -14.65 -25.10
N ASP A 550 -9.35 -15.25 -24.34
CA ASP A 550 -9.56 -16.56 -23.71
C ASP A 550 -10.71 -16.52 -22.69
N ILE A 551 -10.85 -15.46 -21.89
CA ILE A 551 -12.02 -15.24 -21.03
C ILE A 551 -13.28 -15.08 -21.87
N ILE A 552 -13.26 -14.20 -22.86
CA ILE A 552 -14.44 -13.85 -23.68
C ILE A 552 -15.00 -15.10 -24.37
N SER A 553 -14.11 -15.99 -24.82
CA SER A 553 -14.48 -17.17 -25.59
C SER A 553 -14.92 -18.35 -24.72
N ASN A 554 -14.32 -18.51 -23.55
CA ASN A 554 -14.43 -19.74 -22.76
C ASN A 554 -15.13 -19.57 -21.40
N TYR A 555 -15.45 -18.34 -20.97
CA TYR A 555 -16.10 -18.12 -19.68
C TYR A 555 -17.60 -18.46 -19.74
N GLU A 556 -18.03 -19.43 -18.93
CA GLU A 556 -19.44 -19.85 -18.90
C GLU A 556 -20.24 -18.98 -17.92
N ALA A 557 -21.16 -18.17 -18.45
CA ALA A 557 -22.12 -17.40 -17.66
C ALA A 557 -23.17 -18.35 -17.04
N ARG A 558 -23.54 -18.14 -15.76
CA ARG A 558 -24.61 -18.94 -15.14
C ARG A 558 -25.93 -18.75 -15.88
N HIS A 559 -26.61 -19.85 -16.17
CA HIS A 559 -28.02 -19.81 -16.58
C HIS A 559 -28.87 -19.33 -15.39
N SER A 560 -29.57 -18.19 -15.56
CA SER A 560 -30.71 -17.84 -14.72
C SER A 560 -31.83 -18.85 -14.99
N LEU A 561 -32.40 -19.43 -13.92
CA LEU A 561 -33.62 -20.27 -13.98
C LEU A 561 -34.82 -19.54 -14.60
N LEU A 562 -34.74 -18.22 -14.80
CA LEU A 562 -35.69 -17.39 -15.52
C LEU A 562 -35.00 -16.75 -16.75
N SER A 563 -35.19 -17.41 -17.88
CA SER A 563 -35.04 -16.97 -19.29
C SER A 563 -34.29 -15.66 -19.62
N LYS A 564 -33.00 -15.80 -19.95
CA LYS A 564 -32.14 -15.14 -20.98
C LYS A 564 -30.69 -15.22 -20.48
N PRO A 565 -29.67 -15.36 -21.36
CA PRO A 565 -28.28 -15.28 -20.92
C PRO A 565 -28.06 -13.86 -20.39
N LEU A 566 -27.99 -13.72 -19.07
CA LEU A 566 -27.52 -12.48 -18.44
C LEU A 566 -26.06 -12.32 -18.88
N SER A 567 -25.71 -11.20 -19.51
CA SER A 567 -24.33 -10.89 -19.84
C SER A 567 -23.47 -11.08 -18.59
N SER A 568 -22.48 -11.97 -18.66
CA SER A 568 -21.55 -12.14 -17.54
C SER A 568 -20.78 -10.85 -17.41
N THR A 569 -20.83 -10.24 -16.22
CA THR A 569 -20.06 -9.02 -15.96
C THR A 569 -18.57 -9.25 -16.13
N THR A 570 -18.09 -10.49 -15.93
CA THR A 570 -16.70 -10.88 -16.22
C THR A 570 -16.36 -10.80 -17.71
N ILE A 571 -17.28 -11.23 -18.58
CA ILE A 571 -17.10 -11.15 -20.04
C ILE A 571 -17.14 -9.69 -20.50
N GLU A 572 -18.08 -8.90 -19.99
CA GLU A 572 -18.18 -7.48 -20.34
C GLU A 572 -16.98 -6.67 -19.85
N MET A 573 -16.47 -6.96 -18.65
CA MET A 573 -15.23 -6.36 -18.14
C MET A 573 -14.02 -6.73 -19.01
N ALA A 574 -13.90 -8.01 -19.40
CA ALA A 574 -12.82 -8.45 -20.28
C ALA A 574 -12.86 -7.76 -21.65
N LYS A 575 -14.05 -7.59 -22.25
CA LYS A 575 -14.22 -6.81 -23.50
C LYS A 575 -13.81 -5.36 -23.33
N SER A 576 -14.17 -4.73 -22.20
CA SER A 576 -13.86 -3.32 -21.95
C SER A 576 -12.38 -3.05 -21.66
N ALA A 577 -11.59 -4.09 -21.36
CA ALA A 577 -10.20 -3.97 -20.96
C ALA A 577 -9.20 -4.35 -22.06
N LYS A 578 -9.66 -4.61 -23.29
CA LYS A 578 -8.77 -4.82 -24.43
C LYS A 578 -7.99 -3.54 -24.76
N LEU A 579 -6.71 -3.71 -25.06
CA LEU A 579 -5.72 -2.66 -25.34
C LEU A 579 -5.56 -2.35 -26.82
#